data_AF-A0A930AZ74-F1
#
_entry.id   AF-A0A930AZ74-F1
#
_cell.length_a   1.000
_cell.length_b   1.000
_cell.length_c   1.000
_cell.angle_alpha   90.00
_cell.angle_beta   90.00
_cell.angle_gamma   90.00
#
_symmetry.space_group_name_H-M   'P 1'
#
loop_
_entity.id
_entity.type
_entity.pdbx_description
1 polymer ?
#
loop_
_entity_poly.entity_id
_entity_poly.type
_entity_poly.pdbx_seq_one_letter_code
_entity_poly.pdbx_strand_id
1 'polypeptide(L)'
;MKWYENAVFYHIYPLGLTDAPKNNDYQITEHRLNQLDPWIKHIKEIGCNALYIGPLFESVGHGYETTDYYKLDSRLGDNEDLKKFVKECHHQGIHVIFDGVFNHTGRDFFAFKDIQHNRESSQYRDWYC
;
A
#
# COMPACT_ATOMS: atom_id res chain seq x y z
N MET A 1 11.69 -27.49 -1.05
CA MET A 1 10.99 -26.65 -0.06
C MET A 1 10.45 -25.43 -0.78
N LYS A 2 9.23 -25.05 -0.46
CA LYS A 2 8.62 -23.80 -0.93
C LYS A 2 9.16 -22.66 -0.07
N TRP A 3 9.31 -21.46 -0.64
CA TRP A 3 9.97 -20.34 0.05
C TRP A 3 9.31 -20.00 1.41
N TYR A 4 7.97 -20.07 1.45
CA TYR A 4 7.18 -19.71 2.63
C TYR A 4 7.33 -20.70 3.81
N GLU A 5 7.85 -21.92 3.57
CA GLU A 5 8.07 -22.91 4.63
C GLU A 5 9.20 -22.49 5.58
N ASN A 6 10.10 -21.62 5.12
CA ASN A 6 11.21 -21.07 5.90
C ASN A 6 11.14 -19.53 5.99
N ALA A 7 9.95 -18.95 5.77
CA ALA A 7 9.80 -17.50 5.77
C ALA A 7 9.78 -16.95 7.20
N VAL A 8 10.58 -15.91 7.44
CA VAL A 8 10.59 -15.12 8.66
C VAL A 8 10.23 -13.69 8.27
N PHE A 9 9.03 -13.27 8.70
CA PHE A 9 8.43 -12.01 8.28
C PHE A 9 8.90 -10.84 9.15
N TYR A 10 9.12 -9.72 8.48
CA TYR A 10 9.19 -8.39 9.07
C TYR A 10 7.97 -7.59 8.61
N HIS A 11 7.35 -6.80 9.48
CA HIS A 11 6.19 -5.98 9.14
C HIS A 11 6.53 -4.50 9.19
N ILE A 12 6.18 -3.76 8.13
CA ILE A 12 6.29 -2.29 8.06
C ILE A 12 4.91 -1.70 7.81
N TYR A 13 4.51 -0.74 8.65
CA TYR A 13 3.43 0.20 8.31
C TYR A 13 4.05 1.44 7.64
N PRO A 14 4.00 1.56 6.29
CA PRO A 14 4.83 2.51 5.56
C PRO A 14 4.48 3.96 5.87
N LEU A 15 3.18 4.31 5.88
CA LEU A 15 2.72 5.67 6.18
C LEU A 15 3.24 6.18 7.53
N GLY A 16 3.18 5.34 8.57
CA GLY A 16 3.68 5.71 9.90
C GLY A 16 5.20 5.76 9.97
N LEU A 17 5.88 4.82 9.33
CA LEU A 17 7.34 4.73 9.39
C LEU A 17 8.04 5.88 8.64
N THR A 18 7.42 6.39 7.58
CA THR A 18 7.96 7.51 6.78
C THR A 18 7.42 8.88 7.21
N ASP A 19 6.71 8.97 8.34
CA ASP A 19 6.06 10.19 8.82
C ASP A 19 5.18 10.87 7.72
N ALA A 20 4.41 10.05 7.00
CA ALA A 20 3.51 10.55 5.97
C ALA A 20 2.36 11.35 6.62
N PRO A 21 1.84 12.41 5.97
CA PRO A 21 0.70 13.15 6.46
C PRO A 21 -0.49 12.24 6.78
N LYS A 22 -1.15 12.49 7.91
CA LYS A 22 -2.27 11.65 8.38
C LYS A 22 -3.41 11.54 7.36
N ASN A 23 -3.69 12.63 6.64
CA ASN A 23 -4.71 12.69 5.60
C ASN A 23 -4.06 12.96 4.26
N ASN A 24 -4.62 12.36 3.21
CA ASN A 24 -4.24 12.58 1.84
C ASN A 24 -5.13 13.67 1.21
N ASP A 25 -4.53 14.76 0.77
CA ASP A 25 -5.23 15.84 0.05
C ASP A 25 -5.21 15.65 -1.48
N TYR A 26 -4.53 14.59 -1.94
CA TYR A 26 -4.33 14.22 -3.34
C TYR A 26 -3.66 15.30 -4.20
N GLN A 27 -3.05 16.34 -3.60
CA GLN A 27 -2.47 17.46 -4.34
C GLN A 27 -1.03 17.19 -4.74
N ILE A 28 -0.25 16.58 -3.85
CA ILE A 28 1.20 16.41 -4.02
C ILE A 28 1.55 14.92 -3.94
N THR A 29 2.38 14.49 -4.87
CA THR A 29 3.08 13.21 -4.78
C THR A 29 4.44 13.43 -4.15
N GLU A 30 4.72 12.78 -3.04
CA GLU A 30 5.97 12.84 -2.31
C GLU A 30 6.62 11.47 -2.23
N HIS A 31 7.88 11.37 -2.65
CA HIS A 31 8.60 10.10 -2.83
C HIS A 31 9.21 9.57 -1.52
N ARG A 32 8.37 9.36 -0.50
CA ARG A 32 8.78 8.90 0.83
C ARG A 32 9.13 7.41 0.91
N LEU A 33 8.66 6.59 -0.03
CA LEU A 33 8.90 5.13 -0.02
C LEU A 33 10.39 4.80 -0.05
N ASN A 34 11.21 5.63 -0.71
CA ASN A 34 12.66 5.48 -0.77
C ASN A 34 13.34 5.59 0.61
N GLN A 35 12.67 6.17 1.62
CA GLN A 35 13.15 6.17 3.01
C GLN A 35 13.16 4.75 3.61
N LEU A 36 12.50 3.79 2.98
CA LEU A 36 12.47 2.39 3.41
C LEU A 36 13.70 1.58 2.95
N ASP A 37 14.52 2.10 2.03
CA ASP A 37 15.68 1.37 1.50
C ASP A 37 16.67 0.88 2.59
N PRO A 38 17.01 1.67 3.63
CA PRO A 38 17.87 1.19 4.72
C PRO A 38 17.26 0.01 5.50
N TRP A 39 15.92 -0.10 5.52
CA TRP A 39 15.23 -1.19 6.22
C TRP A 39 15.36 -2.51 5.49
N ILE A 40 15.52 -2.50 4.16
CA ILE A 40 15.77 -3.73 3.38
C ILE A 40 17.05 -4.42 3.89
N LYS A 41 18.11 -3.64 4.12
CA LYS A 41 19.36 -4.15 4.70
C LYS A 41 19.14 -4.66 6.13
N HIS A 42 18.45 -3.88 6.97
CA HIS A 42 18.16 -4.27 8.35
C HIS A 42 17.41 -5.61 8.44
N ILE A 43 16.34 -5.78 7.65
CA ILE A 43 15.52 -7.01 7.58
C ILE A 43 16.42 -8.23 7.33
N LYS A 44 17.36 -8.11 6.39
CA LYS A 44 18.30 -9.18 6.08
C LYS A 44 19.29 -9.45 7.21
N GLU A 45 19.83 -8.40 7.84
CA GLU A 45 20.82 -8.52 8.93
C GLU A 45 20.25 -9.22 10.17
N ILE A 46 18.96 -9.00 10.46
CA ILE A 46 18.28 -9.68 11.59
C ILE A 46 17.77 -11.09 11.23
N GLY A 47 17.99 -11.54 9.98
CA GLY A 47 17.65 -12.89 9.52
C GLY A 47 16.24 -13.05 8.96
N CYS A 48 15.49 -11.95 8.75
CA CYS A 48 14.22 -11.99 8.03
C CYS A 48 14.44 -12.12 6.52
N ASN A 49 13.50 -12.76 5.83
CA ASN A 49 13.55 -13.00 4.38
C ASN A 49 12.21 -12.73 3.68
N ALA A 50 11.24 -12.19 4.41
CA ALA A 50 9.96 -11.73 3.86
C ALA A 50 9.54 -10.41 4.53
N LEU A 51 9.02 -9.50 3.74
CA LEU A 51 8.43 -8.24 4.16
C LEU A 51 6.92 -8.31 3.94
N TYR A 52 6.14 -8.21 5.01
CA TYR A 52 4.75 -7.79 4.92
C TYR A 52 4.72 -6.28 5.04
N ILE A 53 4.26 -5.61 4.00
CA ILE A 53 4.11 -4.16 4.00
C ILE A 53 2.62 -3.85 4.08
N GLY A 54 2.27 -3.01 5.05
CA GLY A 54 0.92 -2.51 5.25
C GLY A 54 0.39 -1.74 4.03
N PRO A 55 -0.76 -1.06 4.13
CA PRO A 55 -1.41 -0.51 2.96
C PRO A 55 -0.53 0.45 2.16
N LEU A 56 -0.50 0.20 0.85
CA LEU A 56 0.29 0.96 -0.12
C LEU A 56 -0.59 1.68 -1.15
N PHE A 57 -1.83 1.24 -1.34
CA PHE A 57 -2.71 1.81 -2.35
C PHE A 57 -3.25 3.18 -1.92
N GLU A 58 -3.52 4.04 -2.90
CA GLU A 58 -4.06 5.38 -2.67
C GLU A 58 -5.25 5.34 -1.71
N SER A 59 -5.17 6.14 -0.66
CA SER A 59 -6.13 6.11 0.45
C SER A 59 -6.30 7.48 1.09
N VAL A 60 -7.37 7.63 1.87
CA VAL A 60 -7.69 8.90 2.55
C VAL A 60 -6.80 9.12 3.78
N GLY A 61 -6.72 8.12 4.65
CA GLY A 61 -6.24 8.28 6.01
C GLY A 61 -5.14 7.28 6.33
N HIS A 62 -5.48 6.28 7.13
CA HIS A 62 -4.51 5.33 7.67
C HIS A 62 -4.17 4.18 6.72
N GLY A 63 -4.58 4.26 5.46
CA GLY A 63 -4.21 3.29 4.42
C GLY A 63 -5.33 2.32 4.01
N TYR A 64 -6.38 2.15 4.82
CA TYR A 64 -7.41 1.14 4.56
C TYR A 64 -8.67 1.73 3.90
N GLU A 65 -8.75 3.06 3.78
CA GLU A 65 -9.79 3.75 3.03
C GLU A 65 -9.39 3.88 1.56
N THR A 66 -9.18 2.75 0.86
CA THR A 66 -8.65 2.74 -0.52
C THR A 66 -9.54 3.53 -1.48
N THR A 67 -8.92 4.39 -2.29
CA THR A 67 -9.54 5.22 -3.31
C THR A 67 -9.13 4.82 -4.72
N ASP A 68 -7.94 4.22 -4.88
CA ASP A 68 -7.46 3.64 -6.14
C ASP A 68 -6.52 2.46 -5.88
N TYR A 69 -6.93 1.24 -6.27
CA TYR A 69 -6.13 0.02 -6.14
C TYR A 69 -4.96 -0.07 -7.14
N TYR A 70 -4.89 0.80 -8.14
CA TYR A 70 -3.88 0.76 -9.19
C TYR A 70 -2.74 1.76 -8.97
N LYS A 71 -2.82 2.57 -7.91
CA LYS A 71 -1.88 3.65 -7.66
C LYS A 71 -1.29 3.53 -6.26
N LEU A 72 0.03 3.70 -6.15
CA LEU A 72 0.70 3.93 -4.87
C LEU A 72 0.15 5.21 -4.24
N ASP A 73 -0.08 5.19 -2.93
CA ASP A 73 -0.49 6.35 -2.16
C ASP A 73 0.46 7.52 -2.40
N SER A 74 -0.07 8.67 -2.83
CA SER A 74 0.74 9.81 -3.24
C SER A 74 1.59 10.37 -2.11
N ARG A 75 1.26 10.07 -0.85
CA ARG A 75 2.09 10.45 0.30
C ARG A 75 3.38 9.62 0.39
N LEU A 76 3.40 8.44 -0.25
CA LEU A 76 4.54 7.52 -0.32
C LEU A 76 5.32 7.63 -1.63
N GLY A 77 4.67 7.96 -2.74
CA GLY A 77 5.34 8.20 -4.02
C GLY A 77 4.48 7.80 -5.21
N ASP A 78 5.12 7.30 -6.26
CA ASP A 78 4.46 6.78 -7.44
C ASP A 78 4.72 5.28 -7.70
N ASN A 79 4.08 4.73 -8.74
CA ASN A 79 4.22 3.33 -9.09
C ASN A 79 5.65 2.95 -9.52
N GLU A 80 6.48 3.89 -9.96
CA GLU A 80 7.88 3.61 -10.28
C GLU A 80 8.73 3.49 -9.01
N ASP A 81 8.46 4.28 -7.96
CA ASP A 81 9.06 4.06 -6.64
C ASP A 81 8.71 2.67 -6.11
N LEU A 82 7.44 2.26 -6.19
CA LEU A 82 7.01 0.93 -5.73
C LEU A 82 7.73 -0.20 -6.47
N LYS A 83 7.84 -0.09 -7.80
CA LYS A 83 8.58 -1.06 -8.62
C LYS A 83 10.05 -1.14 -8.23
N LYS A 84 10.71 0.00 -8.00
CA LYS A 84 12.12 0.05 -7.59
C LYS A 84 12.32 -0.59 -6.21
N PHE A 85 11.47 -0.23 -5.24
CA PHE A 85 11.53 -0.78 -3.88
C PHE A 85 11.37 -2.30 -3.89
N VAL A 86 10.33 -2.83 -4.54
CA VAL A 86 10.10 -4.28 -4.65
C VAL A 86 11.25 -4.97 -5.36
N LYS A 87 11.81 -4.36 -6.42
CA LYS A 87 12.98 -4.90 -7.13
C LYS A 87 14.19 -5.00 -6.21
N GLU A 88 14.44 -3.99 -5.37
CA GLU A 88 15.56 -4.03 -4.42
C GLU A 88 15.32 -5.07 -3.31
N CYS A 89 14.11 -5.19 -2.77
CA CYS A 89 13.77 -6.28 -1.84
C CYS A 89 14.11 -7.65 -2.44
N HIS A 90 13.65 -7.91 -3.67
CA HIS A 90 13.94 -9.17 -4.35
C HIS A 90 15.44 -9.36 -4.63
N HIS A 91 16.17 -8.30 -5.00
CA HIS A 91 17.61 -8.36 -5.19
C HIS A 91 18.35 -8.79 -3.91
N GLN A 92 17.84 -8.37 -2.75
CA GLN A 92 18.38 -8.77 -1.44
C GLN A 92 17.92 -10.15 -0.96
N GLY A 93 17.02 -10.82 -1.69
CA GLY A 93 16.44 -12.11 -1.32
C GLY A 93 15.25 -12.01 -0.37
N ILE A 94 14.58 -10.84 -0.32
CA ILE A 94 13.41 -10.59 0.52
C ILE A 94 12.14 -10.68 -0.35
N HIS A 95 11.24 -11.60 0.00
CA HIS A 95 9.91 -11.68 -0.61
C HIS A 95 9.02 -10.54 -0.09
N VAL A 96 8.16 -9.97 -0.94
CA VAL A 96 7.26 -8.87 -0.54
C VAL A 96 5.80 -9.30 -0.63
N ILE A 97 5.04 -9.07 0.44
CA ILE A 97 3.60 -9.32 0.54
C ILE A 97 2.91 -8.00 0.82
N PHE A 98 1.94 -7.64 -0.03
CA PHE A 98 1.14 -6.43 0.13
C PHE A 98 -0.12 -6.70 0.95
N ASP A 99 -0.56 -5.67 1.68
CA ASP A 99 -1.88 -5.63 2.29
C ASP A 99 -2.98 -5.43 1.25
N GLY A 100 -3.85 -6.43 1.09
CA GLY A 100 -4.97 -6.43 0.16
C GLY A 100 -6.28 -6.09 0.87
N VAL A 101 -6.64 -4.81 0.91
CA VAL A 101 -7.88 -4.33 1.55
C VAL A 101 -9.09 -4.53 0.62
N PHE A 102 -9.51 -5.77 0.40
CA PHE A 102 -10.57 -6.09 -0.57
C PHE A 102 -11.98 -6.19 0.03
N ASN A 103 -12.10 -6.18 1.35
CA ASN A 103 -13.40 -6.28 2.02
C ASN A 103 -14.22 -4.99 1.92
N HIS A 104 -13.56 -3.84 1.78
CA HIS A 104 -14.19 -2.52 1.76
C HIS A 104 -13.31 -1.52 0.99
N THR A 105 -13.91 -0.39 0.60
CA THR A 105 -13.20 0.75 0.00
C THR A 105 -13.46 2.03 0.79
N GLY A 106 -12.63 3.05 0.57
CA GLY A 106 -12.90 4.40 1.07
C GLY A 106 -14.10 5.05 0.39
N ARG A 107 -14.61 6.14 0.99
CA ARG A 107 -15.70 6.94 0.42
C ARG A 107 -15.31 7.66 -0.87
N ASP A 108 -14.01 7.90 -1.04
CA ASP A 108 -13.43 8.52 -2.22
C ASP A 108 -13.08 7.50 -3.33
N PHE A 109 -13.52 6.25 -3.22
CA PHE A 109 -13.41 5.28 -4.31
C PHE A 109 -14.38 5.61 -5.45
N PHE A 110 -13.98 5.36 -6.71
CA PHE A 110 -14.76 5.80 -7.87
C PHE A 110 -16.22 5.30 -7.85
N ALA A 111 -16.42 4.03 -7.49
CA ALA A 111 -17.75 3.43 -7.43
C ALA A 111 -18.59 4.03 -6.29
N PHE A 112 -17.98 4.30 -5.13
CA PHE A 112 -18.69 4.90 -4.00
C PHE A 112 -19.05 6.37 -4.27
N LYS A 113 -18.18 7.15 -4.93
CA LYS A 113 -18.52 8.52 -5.36
C LYS A 113 -19.69 8.54 -6.34
N ASP A 114 -19.73 7.60 -7.28
CA ASP A 114 -20.84 7.46 -8.22
C ASP A 114 -22.16 7.17 -7.49
N ILE A 115 -22.14 6.29 -6.48
CA ILE A 115 -23.31 6.03 -5.62
C ILE A 115 -23.71 7.28 -4.83
N GLN A 116 -22.77 8.05 -4.30
CA GLN A 116 -23.09 9.31 -3.61
C GLN A 116 -23.81 10.31 -4.52
N HIS A 117 -23.47 10.33 -5.81
CA HIS A 117 -24.08 11.23 -6.79
C HIS A 117 -25.42 10.70 -7.35
N ASN A 118 -25.43 9.45 -7.79
CA ASN A 118 -26.54 8.83 -8.55
C ASN A 118 -27.51 8.02 -7.67
N ARG A 119 -27.13 7.74 -6.41
CA ARG A 119 -27.89 6.95 -5.44
C ARG A 119 -28.38 5.63 -6.04
N GLU A 120 -29.68 5.36 -5.99
CA GLU A 120 -30.30 4.13 -6.48
C GLU A 120 -30.13 3.92 -7.99
N SER A 121 -29.81 4.98 -8.73
CA SER A 121 -29.55 4.97 -10.17
C SER A 121 -28.09 4.64 -10.54
N SER A 122 -27.20 4.53 -9.55
CA SER A 122 -25.80 4.17 -9.80
C SER A 122 -25.69 2.76 -10.36
N GLN A 123 -24.86 2.60 -11.40
CA GLN A 123 -24.50 1.27 -11.92
C GLN A 123 -23.71 0.42 -10.91
N TYR A 124 -23.14 1.05 -9.87
CA TYR A 124 -22.34 0.39 -8.84
C TYR A 124 -23.12 0.11 -7.56
N ARG A 125 -24.43 0.42 -7.50
CA ARG A 125 -25.26 0.26 -6.29
C ARG A 125 -25.09 -1.11 -5.64
N ASP A 126 -25.07 -2.17 -6.44
CA ASP A 126 -25.03 -3.56 -5.96
C ASP A 126 -23.59 -4.06 -5.65
N TRP A 127 -22.57 -3.20 -5.75
CA TRP A 127 -21.21 -3.51 -5.27
C TRP A 127 -21.08 -3.37 -3.75
N TYR A 128 -22.01 -2.67 -3.11
CA TYR A 128 -22.02 -2.38 -1.69
C TYR A 128 -23.30 -2.90 -1.05
N CYS A 129 -23.22 -3.25 0.22
CA CYS A 129 -24.34 -3.72 1.03
C CYS A 129 -24.88 -2.62 1.97
#